data_AF-A0A842SQP0-F1
#
_entry.id   AF-A0A842SQP0-F1
#
_cell.length_a   1.000
_cell.length_b   1.000
_cell.length_c   1.000
_cell.angle_alpha   90.00
_cell.angle_beta   90.00
_cell.angle_gamma   90.00
#
_symmetry.space_group_name_H-M   'P 1'
#
loop_
_entity.id
_entity.type
_entity.pdbx_description
1 polymer ?
#
loop_
_entity_poly.entity_id
_entity_poly.type
_entity_poly.pdbx_seq_one_letter_code
_entity_poly.pdbx_strand_id
1 'polypeptide(L)'
;MGIDLELREIIDDVIKDSVDEKCLRAQYETWLEIKERNYLNSFRDFVIGDLNGFLRVAYATYNGMKGSDLNDDESSHLNNLLIRKIYGLEPIIEKVIHNKNI
;
A
#
# COMPACT_ATOMS: atom_id res chain seq x y z
N MET A 1 -2.66 16.21 -14.17
CA MET A 1 -1.54 15.36 -14.63
C MET A 1 -2.05 13.95 -14.89
N GLY A 2 -1.59 13.32 -15.98
CA GLY A 2 -1.98 11.96 -16.32
C GLY A 2 -0.91 10.97 -15.88
N ILE A 3 -1.33 9.79 -15.43
CA ILE A 3 -0.45 8.64 -15.26
C ILE A 3 -0.29 8.01 -16.65
N ASP A 4 0.93 8.03 -17.19
CA ASP A 4 1.26 7.34 -18.42
C ASP A 4 1.26 5.81 -18.21
N LEU A 5 1.51 5.06 -19.28
CA LEU A 5 1.48 3.60 -19.23
C LEU A 5 2.57 3.03 -18.32
N GLU A 6 3.77 3.57 -18.38
CA GLU A 6 4.93 3.08 -17.63
C GLU A 6 4.72 3.25 -16.12
N LEU A 7 4.31 4.43 -15.69
CA LEU A 7 3.99 4.68 -14.28
C LEU A 7 2.81 3.83 -13.80
N ARG A 8 1.85 3.51 -14.67
CA ARG A 8 0.76 2.59 -14.32
C ARG A 8 1.27 1.18 -14.09
N GLU A 9 2.17 0.68 -14.93
CA GLU A 9 2.78 -0.65 -14.78
C GLU A 9 3.58 -0.73 -13.48
N ILE A 10 4.38 0.29 -13.17
CA ILE A 10 5.13 0.39 -11.90
C ILE A 10 4.16 0.33 -10.70
N ILE A 11 3.07 1.08 -10.73
CA ILE A 11 2.07 1.09 -9.66
C ILE A 11 1.41 -0.29 -9.50
N ASP A 12 1.08 -0.94 -10.61
CA ASP A 12 0.44 -2.27 -10.58
C ASP A 12 1.38 -3.34 -10.03
N ASP A 13 2.67 -3.29 -10.36
CA ASP A 13 3.69 -4.17 -9.79
C ASP A 13 3.88 -3.93 -8.30
N VAL A 14 3.95 -2.67 -7.85
CA VAL A 14 4.02 -2.32 -6.42
C VAL A 14 2.82 -2.86 -5.66
N ILE A 15 1.61 -2.74 -6.20
CA ILE A 15 0.40 -3.29 -5.57
C ILE A 15 0.50 -4.80 -5.47
N LYS A 16 0.84 -5.47 -6.57
CA LYS A 16 0.95 -6.93 -6.64
C LYS A 16 1.95 -7.48 -5.62
N ASP A 17 3.12 -6.86 -5.52
CA ASP A 17 4.16 -7.27 -4.57
C ASP A 17 3.74 -6.99 -3.13
N SER A 18 3.02 -5.89 -2.87
CA SER A 18 2.55 -5.52 -1.54
C SER A 18 1.44 -6.45 -1.02
N VAL A 19 0.67 -7.08 -1.91
CA VAL A 19 -0.39 -8.03 -1.53
C VAL A 19 -0.03 -9.50 -1.80
N ASP A 20 1.22 -9.78 -2.16
CA ASP A 20 1.73 -11.14 -2.18
C ASP A 20 1.68 -11.75 -0.77
N GLU A 21 1.42 -13.06 -0.70
CA GLU A 21 1.24 -13.75 0.57
C GLU A 21 2.48 -13.65 1.47
N LYS A 22 3.69 -13.75 0.89
CA LYS A 22 4.93 -13.66 1.66
C LYS A 22 5.10 -12.26 2.25
N CYS A 23 4.77 -11.22 1.47
CA CYS A 23 4.83 -9.83 1.89
C CYS A 23 3.83 -9.55 3.01
N LEU A 24 2.56 -9.93 2.81
CA LEU A 24 1.50 -9.78 3.80
C LEU A 24 1.80 -10.52 5.11
N ARG A 25 2.43 -11.71 5.04
CA ARG A 25 2.85 -12.44 6.25
C ARG A 25 3.92 -11.68 7.03
N ALA A 26 4.93 -11.15 6.34
CA ALA A 26 5.97 -10.34 6.96
C ALA A 26 5.40 -9.06 7.57
N GLN A 27 4.53 -8.35 6.84
CA GLN A 27 3.81 -7.18 7.35
C GLN A 27 2.94 -7.53 8.56
N TYR A 28 2.29 -8.70 8.58
CA TYR A 28 1.49 -9.12 9.71
C TYR A 28 2.33 -9.38 10.97
N GLU A 29 3.51 -9.98 10.82
CA GLU A 29 4.46 -10.14 11.93
C GLU A 29 4.92 -8.79 12.47
N THR A 30 5.33 -7.87 11.58
CA THR A 30 5.65 -6.49 11.97
C THR A 30 4.48 -5.82 12.67
N TRP A 31 3.27 -5.93 12.13
CA TRP A 31 2.06 -5.36 12.72
C TRP A 31 1.80 -5.90 14.14
N LEU A 32 1.95 -7.21 14.35
CA LEU A 32 1.80 -7.82 15.68
C LEU A 32 2.79 -7.24 16.70
N GLU A 33 4.02 -6.94 16.30
CA GLU A 33 5.04 -6.36 17.18
C GLU A 33 4.75 -4.91 17.57
N ILE A 34 4.14 -4.15 16.66
CA ILE A 34 3.96 -2.70 16.84
C ILE A 34 2.54 -2.28 17.23
N LYS A 35 1.53 -3.14 17.06
CA LYS A 35 0.10 -2.78 17.27
C LYS A 35 -0.20 -2.32 18.69
N GLU A 36 0.44 -2.95 19.69
CA GLU A 36 0.22 -2.62 21.10
C GLU A 36 0.81 -1.26 21.48
N ARG A 37 1.79 -0.77 20.71
CA ARG A 37 2.50 0.48 20.99
C ARG A 37 1.95 1.68 20.23
N ASN A 38 1.16 1.46 19.17
CA ASN A 38 0.83 2.48 18.18
C ASN A 38 -0.67 2.61 17.86
N TYR A 39 -1.57 2.02 18.68
CA TYR A 39 -3.02 2.08 18.46
C TYR A 39 -3.47 1.59 17.07
N LEU A 40 -2.72 0.66 16.46
CA LEU A 40 -3.05 0.10 15.15
C LEU A 40 -4.18 -0.92 15.33
N ASN A 41 -5.41 -0.47 15.11
CA ASN A 41 -6.61 -1.28 15.39
C ASN A 41 -6.90 -2.36 14.34
N SER A 42 -6.26 -2.28 13.16
CA SER A 42 -6.60 -3.13 12.01
C SER A 42 -5.35 -3.43 11.18
N PHE A 43 -5.08 -4.72 10.97
CA PHE A 43 -4.02 -5.15 10.04
C PHE A 43 -4.30 -4.65 8.62
N ARG A 44 -5.57 -4.68 8.19
CA ARG A 44 -5.98 -4.16 6.89
C ARG A 44 -5.61 -2.68 6.73
N ASP A 45 -5.90 -1.86 7.73
CA ASP A 45 -5.62 -0.43 7.66
C ASP A 45 -4.11 -0.16 7.69
N PHE A 46 -3.35 -0.99 8.41
CA PHE A 46 -1.89 -0.97 8.36
C PHE A 46 -1.34 -1.26 6.96
N VAL A 47 -1.79 -2.33 6.30
CA VAL A 47 -1.37 -2.69 4.94
C VAL A 47 -1.75 -1.60 3.93
N ILE A 48 -2.97 -1.06 4.01
CA ILE A 48 -3.41 0.02 3.13
C ILE A 48 -2.57 1.28 3.33
N GLY A 49 -2.22 1.61 4.58
CA GLY A 49 -1.34 2.74 4.90
C GLY A 49 0.06 2.57 4.33
N ASP A 50 0.65 1.39 4.49
CA ASP A 50 1.98 1.05 3.97
C ASP A 50 2.02 1.10 2.44
N LEU A 51 1.02 0.51 1.78
CA LEU A 51 0.85 0.56 0.33
C LEU A 51 0.71 2.00 -0.17
N ASN A 52 -0.04 2.87 0.53
CA ASN A 52 -0.11 4.30 0.19
C ASN A 52 1.29 4.94 0.20
N GLY A 53 2.10 4.63 1.22
CA GLY A 53 3.49 5.06 1.31
C GLY A 53 4.31 4.64 0.09
N PHE A 54 4.26 3.36 -0.29
CA PHE A 54 4.98 2.85 -1.46
C PHE A 54 4.53 3.51 -2.77
N LEU A 55 3.23 3.69 -2.98
CA LEU A 55 2.72 4.34 -4.20
C LEU A 55 3.20 5.79 -4.31
N ARG A 56 3.22 6.54 -3.19
CA ARG A 56 3.75 7.91 -3.17
C ARG A 56 5.23 7.95 -3.51
N VAL A 57 6.02 7.04 -2.96
CA VAL A 57 7.45 6.95 -3.25
C VAL A 57 7.70 6.56 -4.70
N ALA A 58 6.97 5.57 -5.24
CA ALA A 58 7.09 5.15 -6.62
C ALA A 58 6.76 6.28 -7.59
N TYR A 59 5.64 6.97 -7.37
CA TYR A 59 5.24 8.13 -8.17
C TYR A 59 6.27 9.26 -8.11
N ALA A 60 6.71 9.64 -6.91
CA ALA A 60 7.67 10.72 -6.75
C ALA A 60 9.00 10.37 -7.45
N THR A 61 9.50 9.15 -7.24
CA THR A 61 10.77 8.69 -7.83
C THR A 61 10.70 8.68 -9.36
N TYR A 62 9.58 8.22 -9.93
CA TYR A 62 9.36 8.25 -11.38
C TYR A 62 9.45 9.67 -11.94
N ASN A 63 8.93 10.65 -11.21
CA ASN A 63 8.99 12.07 -11.59
C ASN A 63 10.28 12.78 -11.15
N GLY A 64 11.28 12.06 -10.63
CA GLY A 64 12.55 12.64 -10.15
C GLY A 64 12.42 13.50 -8.88
N MET A 65 11.38 13.25 -8.08
CA MET A 65 11.02 13.97 -6.86
C MET A 65 11.18 13.08 -5.62
N LYS A 66 11.17 13.70 -4.43
CA LYS A 66 10.96 12.96 -3.18
C LYS A 66 9.48 12.90 -2.84
N GLY A 67 9.06 11.88 -2.08
CA GLY A 67 7.66 11.78 -1.64
C GLY A 67 7.18 12.98 -0.81
N SER A 68 8.10 13.69 -0.15
CA SER A 68 7.85 14.95 0.57
C SER A 68 7.54 16.14 -0.33
N ASP A 69 7.89 16.05 -1.61
CA ASP A 69 7.80 17.15 -2.56
C ASP A 69 6.48 17.13 -3.33
N LEU A 70 5.65 16.09 -3.13
CA LEU A 70 4.34 15.97 -3.75
C LEU A 70 3.41 17.05 -3.24
N ASN A 71 2.78 17.78 -4.16
CA ASN A 71 1.76 18.75 -3.81
C ASN A 71 0.42 18.07 -3.46
N ASP A 72 -0.54 18.88 -3.00
CA ASP A 72 -1.85 18.39 -2.57
C ASP A 72 -2.66 17.76 -3.70
N ASP A 73 -2.52 18.26 -4.93
CA ASP A 73 -3.21 17.73 -6.11
C ASP A 73 -2.65 16.35 -6.52
N GLU A 74 -1.33 16.21 -6.53
CA GLU A 74 -0.62 14.94 -6.79
C GLU A 74 -0.97 13.90 -5.71
N SER A 75 -0.90 14.32 -4.45
CA SER A 75 -1.28 13.48 -3.30
C SER A 75 -2.73 13.03 -3.37
N SER A 76 -3.65 13.94 -3.73
CA SER A 76 -5.07 13.62 -3.89
C SER A 76 -5.32 12.70 -5.08
N HIS A 77 -4.62 12.90 -6.18
CA HIS A 77 -4.71 12.03 -7.36
C HIS A 77 -4.26 10.59 -7.03
N LEU A 78 -3.12 10.45 -6.35
CA LEU A 78 -2.60 9.16 -5.92
C LEU A 78 -3.51 8.46 -4.90
N ASN A 79 -4.04 9.19 -3.92
CA ASN A 79 -5.01 8.63 -2.98
C ASN A 79 -6.25 8.10 -3.71
N ASN A 80 -6.77 8.83 -4.71
CA ASN A 80 -7.91 8.38 -5.50
C ASN A 80 -7.60 7.14 -6.35
N LEU A 81 -6.39 7.07 -6.92
CA LEU A 81 -5.93 5.90 -7.64
C LEU A 81 -5.81 4.69 -6.71
N LEU A 82 -5.17 4.88 -5.55
CA LEU A 82 -5.04 3.86 -4.52
C LEU A 82 -6.42 3.32 -4.14
N ILE A 83 -7.37 4.18 -3.77
CA ILE A 83 -8.74 3.77 -3.40
C ILE A 83 -9.37 2.88 -4.47
N ARG A 84 -9.20 3.22 -5.75
CA ARG A 84 -9.74 2.42 -6.87
C ARG A 84 -9.03 1.09 -7.05
N LYS A 85 -7.73 1.03 -6.77
CA LYS A 85 -6.89 -0.14 -6.99
C LYS A 85 -6.87 -1.10 -5.79
N ILE A 86 -7.08 -0.59 -4.57
CA ILE A 86 -7.18 -1.40 -3.35
C ILE A 86 -8.57 -1.99 -3.14
N TYR A 87 -9.59 -1.41 -3.79
CA TYR A 87 -10.95 -1.93 -3.73
C TYR A 87 -10.98 -3.37 -4.28
N GLY A 88 -11.27 -4.33 -3.41
CA GLY A 88 -11.25 -5.76 -3.70
C GLY A 88 -9.98 -6.50 -3.26
N LEU A 89 -8.98 -5.80 -2.70
CA LEU A 89 -7.81 -6.43 -2.08
C LEU A 89 -8.06 -6.81 -0.61
N GLU A 90 -9.12 -6.29 0.01
CA GLU A 90 -9.49 -6.57 1.40
C GLU A 90 -9.63 -8.07 1.68
N PRO A 91 -10.31 -8.88 0.84
CA PRO A 91 -10.41 -10.32 1.05
C PRO A 91 -9.06 -11.05 0.97
N ILE A 92 -8.10 -10.52 0.19
CA ILE A 92 -6.75 -11.10 0.07
C ILE A 92 -5.97 -10.84 1.37
N ILE A 93 -6.05 -9.61 1.88
CA ILE A 93 -5.42 -9.22 3.14
C ILE A 93 -6.02 -10.00 4.33
N GLU A 94 -7.34 -10.15 4.37
CA GLU A 94 -8.05 -10.87 5.43
C GLU A 94 -7.75 -12.37 5.43
N LYS A 95 -7.51 -13.00 4.27
CA LYS A 95 -7.10 -14.41 4.19
C LYS A 95 -5.84 -14.69 5.01
N VAL A 96 -4.89 -13.77 5.07
CA VAL A 96 -3.65 -13.94 5.85
C VAL A 96 -3.94 -13.97 7.34
N ILE A 97 -4.94 -13.23 7.81
CA ILE A 97 -5.39 -13.25 9.21
C ILE A 97 -6.03 -14.60 9.54
N HIS A 98 -6.87 -15.12 8.65
CA HIS A 98 -7.63 -16.36 8.89
C HIS A 98 -6.82 -17.65 8.68
N ASN A 99 -5.83 -17.64 7.77
CA ASN A 99 -4.96 -18.79 7.52
C ASN A 99 -3.88 -18.98 8.61
N LYS A 100 -3.91 -18.20 9.70
CA LYS A 100 -3.06 -18.37 10.89
C LYS A 100 -3.65 -19.31 11.95
N ASN A 101 -4.69 -20.08 11.64
CA ASN A 101 -5.05 -21.27 12.44
C ASN A 101 -4.04 -22.41 12.21
N ILE A 102 -2.77 -22.19 12.59
CA ILE A 102 -1.78 -23.24 12.84
C ILE A 102 -1.63 -23.38 14.34
#